data_AF-A0A699QG52-F1
#
_entry.id   AF-A0A699QG52-F1
#
_cell.length_a   1.000
_cell.length_b   1.000
_cell.length_c   1.000
_cell.angle_alpha   90.00
_cell.angle_beta   90.00
_cell.angle_gamma   90.00
#
_symmetry.space_group_name_H-M   'P 1'
#
loop_
_entity.id
_entity.type
_entity.pdbx_description
1 polymer ?
#
loop_
_entity_poly.entity_id
_entity_poly.type
_entity_poly.pdbx_seq_one_letter_code
_entity_poly.pdbx_strand_id
1 'polypeptide(L)'
;LEDNNKWPVIISKDLRVDEKTALIKVLKSRKQAIAWKLIDIKGIDLEFCSHKILLEEDYEPKVQSQRRVNPRIHDVIKKEVEKLLDAGLIYPISDSPWVSPVHCVPKKGGMTVVTNDENDLVPTRLVTG
;
A
#
# COMPACT_ATOMS: atom_id res chain seq x y z
N LEU A 1 -9.84 -18.90 3.66
CA LEU A 1 -10.48 -18.90 5.01
C LEU A 1 -12.02 -18.87 4.97
N GLU A 2 -12.63 -18.59 3.81
CA GLU A 2 -14.03 -18.89 3.50
C GLU A 2 -14.10 -20.02 2.46
N ASP A 3 -15.24 -20.69 2.43
CA ASP A 3 -15.57 -21.67 1.40
C ASP A 3 -15.71 -20.89 0.08
N ASN A 4 -14.98 -21.30 -0.97
CA ASN A 4 -14.76 -20.63 -2.28
C ASN A 4 -13.49 -19.79 -2.48
N ASN A 5 -12.39 -20.02 -1.74
CA ASN A 5 -11.06 -19.43 -2.02
C ASN A 5 -10.98 -17.88 -2.04
N LYS A 6 -12.00 -17.18 -1.57
CA LYS A 6 -12.06 -15.70 -1.59
C LYS A 6 -10.94 -15.01 -0.79
N TRP A 7 -10.41 -15.68 0.22
CA TRP A 7 -9.37 -15.16 1.13
C TRP A 7 -8.27 -16.21 1.32
N PRO A 8 -7.27 -16.27 0.43
CA PRO A 8 -6.21 -17.26 0.49
C PRO A 8 -5.21 -16.94 1.60
N VAL A 9 -4.71 -17.94 2.31
CA VAL A 9 -3.61 -17.81 3.29
C VAL A 9 -2.54 -18.82 2.96
N ILE A 10 -1.29 -18.36 2.97
CA ILE A 10 -0.11 -19.21 2.85
C ILE A 10 0.38 -19.52 4.27
N ILE A 11 0.46 -20.80 4.60
CA ILE A 11 1.01 -21.29 5.88
C ILE A 11 2.20 -22.20 5.60
N SER A 12 3.07 -22.39 6.58
CA SER A 12 4.23 -23.28 6.43
C SER A 12 3.79 -24.71 6.11
N LYS A 13 4.53 -25.37 5.21
CA LYS A 13 4.33 -26.77 4.85
C LYS A 13 4.73 -27.72 5.99
N ASP A 14 5.65 -27.29 6.85
CA ASP A 14 6.27 -28.12 7.87
C ASP A 14 5.45 -28.21 9.18
N LEU A 15 4.28 -27.59 9.21
CA LEU A 15 3.37 -27.66 10.36
C LEU A 15 2.81 -29.08 10.53
N ARG A 16 2.78 -29.55 11.77
CA ARG A 16 2.11 -30.80 12.11
C ARG A 16 0.59 -30.66 11.92
N VAL A 17 -0.11 -31.78 11.80
CA VAL A 17 -1.55 -31.80 11.47
C VAL A 17 -2.38 -31.11 12.55
N ASP A 18 -2.03 -31.31 13.81
CA ASP A 18 -2.63 -30.67 14.99
C ASP A 18 -2.36 -29.16 15.00
N GLU A 19 -1.11 -28.74 14.78
CA GLU A 19 -0.73 -27.32 14.70
C GLU A 19 -1.45 -26.59 13.57
N LYS A 20 -1.50 -27.22 12.39
CA LYS A 20 -2.23 -26.70 11.22
C LYS A 20 -3.70 -26.49 11.53
N THR A 21 -4.33 -27.47 12.20
CA THR A 21 -5.75 -27.39 12.57
C THR A 21 -5.99 -26.27 13.58
N ALA A 22 -5.15 -26.16 14.60
CA ALA A 22 -5.21 -25.10 15.60
C ALA A 22 -5.03 -23.70 14.97
N LEU A 23 -4.04 -23.54 14.08
CA LEU A 23 -3.78 -22.29 13.38
C LEU A 23 -4.96 -21.88 12.49
N ILE A 24 -5.51 -22.80 11.69
CA ILE A 24 -6.67 -22.51 10.84
C ILE A 24 -7.86 -22.08 11.68
N LYS A 25 -8.09 -22.69 12.85
CA LYS A 25 -9.16 -22.30 13.77
C LYS A 25 -9.00 -20.85 14.24
N VAL A 26 -7.78 -20.44 14.62
CA VAL A 26 -7.49 -19.06 15.04
C VAL A 26 -7.67 -18.08 13.89
N LEU A 27 -7.16 -18.40 12.69
CA LEU A 27 -7.29 -17.55 11.52
C LEU A 27 -8.76 -17.38 11.11
N LYS A 28 -9.57 -18.44 11.21
CA LYS A 28 -11.02 -18.39 10.96
C LYS A 28 -11.77 -17.58 12.02
N SER A 29 -11.35 -17.61 13.29
CA SER A 29 -12.00 -16.81 14.34
C SER A 29 -11.58 -15.34 14.33
N ARG A 30 -10.37 -15.03 13.86
CA ARG A 30 -9.81 -13.67 13.80
C ARG A 30 -9.71 -13.10 12.38
N LYS A 31 -10.64 -13.44 11.49
CA LYS A 31 -10.63 -12.97 10.09
C LYS A 31 -10.54 -11.45 9.96
N GLN A 32 -11.22 -10.72 10.84
CA GLN A 32 -11.26 -9.25 10.84
C GLN A 32 -9.93 -8.60 11.24
N ALA A 33 -9.00 -9.36 11.82
CA ALA A 33 -7.67 -8.86 12.17
C ALA A 33 -6.72 -8.85 10.96
N ILE A 34 -7.10 -9.46 9.84
CA ILE A 34 -6.28 -9.56 8.63
C ILE A 34 -6.89 -8.63 7.58
N ALA A 35 -6.09 -7.69 7.08
CA ALA A 35 -6.45 -6.90 5.92
C ALA A 35 -6.10 -7.67 4.65
N TRP A 36 -7.10 -7.89 3.79
CA TRP A 36 -6.92 -8.60 2.51
C TRP A 36 -6.87 -7.64 1.34
N LYS A 37 -7.65 -6.55 1.44
CA LYS A 37 -7.62 -5.39 0.57
C LYS A 37 -7.15 -4.18 1.37
N LEU A 38 -6.70 -3.16 0.66
CA LEU A 38 -6.27 -1.90 1.28
C LEU A 38 -7.39 -1.25 2.11
N ILE A 39 -8.65 -1.34 1.63
CA ILE A 39 -9.85 -0.84 2.33
C ILE A 39 -10.15 -1.58 3.64
N ASP A 40 -9.58 -2.77 3.86
CA ASP A 40 -9.78 -3.52 5.10
C ASP A 40 -8.89 -3.00 6.23
N ILE A 41 -7.85 -2.21 5.90
CA ILE A 41 -6.97 -1.58 6.88
C ILE A 41 -7.76 -0.44 7.55
N LYS A 42 -8.35 -0.75 8.70
CA LYS A 42 -9.01 0.27 9.53
C LYS A 42 -7.95 1.17 10.14
N GLY A 43 -7.99 2.45 9.80
CA GLY A 43 -7.24 3.49 10.49
C GLY A 43 -7.77 3.76 11.90
N ILE A 44 -7.06 4.60 12.63
CA ILE A 44 -7.57 5.20 13.87
C ILE A 44 -8.53 6.32 13.47
N ASP A 45 -9.63 6.44 14.20
CA ASP A 45 -10.56 7.56 14.03
C ASP A 45 -9.84 8.89 14.28
N LEU A 46 -9.91 9.81 13.30
CA LEU A 46 -9.27 11.11 13.38
C LEU A 46 -9.88 11.98 14.49
N GLU A 47 -11.15 11.75 14.87
CA GLU A 47 -11.78 12.40 16.02
C GLU A 47 -11.21 11.90 17.36
N PHE A 48 -10.77 10.64 17.39
CA PHE A 48 -10.22 10.03 18.59
C PHE A 48 -8.76 10.45 18.82
N CYS A 49 -7.94 10.43 17.77
CA CYS A 49 -6.53 10.78 17.86
C CYS A 49 -5.97 11.30 16.54
N SER A 50 -5.43 12.52 16.57
CA SER A 50 -4.65 13.09 15.49
C SER A 50 -3.20 13.27 15.93
N HIS A 51 -2.26 12.92 15.06
CA HIS A 51 -0.85 13.25 15.29
C HIS A 51 -0.55 14.67 14.81
N LYS A 52 0.16 15.45 15.63
CA LYS A 52 0.70 16.76 15.24
C LYS A 52 2.22 16.68 15.21
N ILE A 53 2.79 16.89 14.03
CA ILE A 53 4.25 17.02 13.87
C ILE A 53 4.61 18.45 14.30
N LEU A 54 5.49 18.58 15.29
CA LEU A 54 6.02 19.88 15.71
C LEU A 54 7.17 20.29 14.79
N LEU A 55 7.20 21.56 14.44
CA LEU A 55 8.27 22.17 13.63
C LEU A 55 9.17 23.02 14.53
N GLU A 56 10.42 23.17 14.14
CA GLU A 56 11.34 24.15 14.75
C GLU A 56 10.80 25.57 14.50
N GLU A 57 11.03 26.49 15.44
CA GLU A 57 10.44 27.84 15.42
C GLU A 57 10.80 28.63 14.15
N ASP A 58 12.00 28.43 13.61
CA ASP A 58 12.52 29.16 12.45
C ASP A 58 12.34 28.39 11.12
N TYR A 59 11.59 27.29 11.09
CA TYR A 59 11.46 26.46 9.89
C TYR A 59 10.28 26.85 9.00
N GLU A 60 10.58 27.24 7.76
CA GLU A 60 9.59 27.65 6.77
C GLU A 60 9.17 26.52 5.80
N PRO A 61 7.90 26.52 5.34
CA PRO A 61 7.45 25.64 4.26
C PRO A 61 8.26 25.75 2.98
N LYS A 62 8.50 24.61 2.33
CA LYS A 62 9.21 24.55 1.06
C LYS A 62 8.42 23.83 -0.02
N VAL A 63 8.35 24.50 -1.18
CA VAL A 63 7.85 23.93 -2.42
C VAL A 63 9.03 23.49 -3.28
N GLN A 64 9.15 22.18 -3.50
CA GLN A 64 10.14 21.61 -4.41
C GLN A 64 9.50 21.31 -5.77
N SER A 65 10.22 21.58 -6.85
CA SER A 65 9.76 21.27 -8.20
C SER A 65 9.65 19.75 -8.43
N GLN A 66 8.61 19.34 -9.15
CA GLN A 66 8.41 17.93 -9.47
C GLN A 66 9.51 17.44 -10.42
N ARG A 67 10.04 16.24 -10.13
CA ARG A 67 11.07 15.63 -10.97
C ARG A 67 10.45 15.03 -12.23
N ARG A 68 11.18 15.09 -13.34
CA ARG A 68 10.79 14.39 -14.57
C ARG A 68 10.88 12.87 -14.34
N VAL A 69 9.78 12.17 -14.62
CA VAL A 69 9.69 10.71 -14.52
C VAL A 69 9.52 10.10 -15.92
N ASN A 70 10.01 8.87 -16.10
CA ASN A 70 9.77 8.12 -17.33
C ASN A 70 8.27 7.84 -17.48
N PRO A 71 7.64 8.06 -18.66
CA PRO A 71 6.22 7.82 -18.87
C PRO A 71 5.72 6.44 -18.41
N ARG A 72 6.51 5.38 -18.63
CA ARG A 72 6.14 4.02 -18.17
C ARG A 72 6.02 3.91 -16.65
N ILE A 73 6.90 4.60 -15.92
CA ILE A 73 6.89 4.63 -14.46
C ILE A 73 5.77 5.56 -13.97
N HIS A 74 5.51 6.66 -14.68
CA HIS A 74 4.44 7.59 -14.36
C HIS A 74 3.08 6.88 -14.30
N ASP A 75 2.78 6.00 -15.26
CA ASP A 75 1.52 5.24 -15.26
C ASP A 75 1.41 4.31 -14.04
N VAL A 76 2.52 3.71 -13.62
CA VAL A 76 2.57 2.89 -12.40
C VAL A 76 2.31 3.75 -11.15
N ILE A 77 2.96 4.92 -11.04
CA ILE A 77 2.73 5.86 -9.93
C ILE A 77 1.26 6.24 -9.88
N LYS A 78 0.69 6.64 -11.01
CA LYS A 78 -0.69 7.12 -11.10
C LYS A 78 -1.66 6.05 -10.59
N LYS A 79 -1.52 4.81 -11.06
CA LYS A 79 -2.38 3.70 -10.62
C LYS A 79 -2.23 3.41 -9.12
N GLU A 80 -1.03 3.51 -8.56
CA GLU A 80 -0.83 3.34 -7.12
C GLU A 80 -1.46 4.49 -6.31
N VAL A 81 -1.33 5.74 -6.76
CA VAL A 81 -1.96 6.91 -6.13
C VAL A 81 -3.49 6.80 -6.17
N GLU A 82 -4.06 6.40 -7.30
CA GLU A 82 -5.51 6.17 -7.45
C GLU A 82 -6.01 5.10 -6.47
N LYS A 83 -5.30 3.98 -6.32
CA LYS A 83 -5.65 2.95 -5.32
C LYS A 83 -5.66 3.49 -3.89
N LEU A 84 -4.70 4.35 -3.53
CA LEU A 84 -4.64 4.96 -2.20
C LEU A 84 -5.78 5.97 -1.98
N LEU A 85 -6.15 6.72 -3.01
CA LEU A 85 -7.29 7.65 -3.01
C LEU A 85 -8.62 6.89 -2.86
N ASP A 86 -8.83 5.84 -3.67
CA ASP A 86 -10.04 5.01 -3.63
C ASP A 86 -10.23 4.32 -2.27
N ALA A 87 -9.12 4.00 -1.59
CA ALA A 87 -9.14 3.43 -0.26
C ALA A 87 -9.29 4.48 0.86
N GLY A 88 -9.25 5.78 0.54
CA GLY A 88 -9.36 6.87 1.51
C GLY A 88 -8.14 7.03 2.42
N LEU A 89 -6.98 6.45 2.08
CA LEU A 89 -5.74 6.60 2.85
C LEU A 89 -5.08 7.96 2.61
N ILE A 90 -5.30 8.54 1.43
CA ILE A 90 -4.86 9.89 1.07
C ILE A 90 -6.03 10.69 0.51
N TYR A 91 -5.90 12.02 0.50
CA TYR A 91 -6.92 12.94 -0.01
C TYR A 91 -6.25 14.08 -0.79
N PRO A 92 -6.96 14.70 -1.75
CA PRO A 92 -6.42 15.82 -2.50
C PRO A 92 -6.32 17.10 -1.64
N ILE A 93 -5.24 17.85 -1.84
CA ILE A 93 -5.03 19.19 -1.28
C ILE A 93 -4.59 20.12 -2.41
N SER A 94 -5.23 21.29 -2.53
CA SER A 94 -4.98 22.21 -3.66
C SER A 94 -3.77 23.10 -3.43
N ASP A 95 -3.64 23.69 -2.24
CA ASP A 95 -2.72 24.82 -1.99
C ASP A 95 -1.76 24.56 -0.82
N SER A 96 -1.15 23.38 -0.78
CA SER A 96 -0.17 23.07 0.26
C SER A 96 1.09 23.94 0.09
N PRO A 97 1.53 24.68 1.11
CA PRO A 97 2.82 25.37 1.09
C PRO A 97 4.01 24.38 1.18
N TRP A 98 3.72 23.10 1.44
CA TRP A 98 4.66 21.99 1.47
C TRP A 98 4.50 21.14 0.21
N VAL A 99 5.54 21.06 -0.61
CA VAL A 99 5.57 20.17 -1.77
C VAL A 99 6.92 19.47 -1.83
N SER A 100 6.89 18.14 -1.86
CA SER A 100 8.05 17.30 -2.12
C SER A 100 7.80 16.47 -3.40
N PRO A 101 8.85 16.23 -4.21
CA PRO A 101 8.70 15.47 -5.44
C PRO A 101 8.45 13.99 -5.17
N VAL A 102 7.69 13.34 -6.05
CA VAL A 102 7.46 11.89 -5.97
C VAL A 102 8.71 11.14 -6.43
N HIS A 103 9.19 10.22 -5.59
CA HIS A 103 10.35 9.38 -5.86
C HIS A 103 9.96 7.91 -5.96
N CYS A 104 10.19 7.31 -7.14
CA CYS A 104 10.00 5.87 -7.32
C CYS A 104 11.24 5.08 -6.96
N VAL A 105 11.06 4.03 -6.16
CA VAL A 105 12.12 3.11 -5.79
C VAL A 105 11.69 1.69 -6.18
N PRO A 106 12.37 1.05 -7.15
CA PRO A 106 12.12 -0.34 -7.49
C PRO A 106 12.33 -1.25 -6.27
N LYS A 107 11.48 -2.26 -6.08
CA LYS A 107 11.68 -3.23 -5.01
C LYS A 107 12.89 -4.12 -5.31
N LYS A 108 13.44 -4.77 -4.27
CA LYS A 108 14.57 -5.69 -4.37
C LYS A 108 14.32 -6.70 -5.51
N GLY A 109 15.25 -6.76 -6.47
CA GLY A 109 15.10 -7.53 -7.72
C GLY A 109 14.80 -6.68 -8.96
N GLY A 110 14.67 -5.35 -8.83
CA GLY A 110 14.30 -4.46 -9.94
C GLY A 110 12.84 -4.63 -10.34
N MET A 111 12.02 -5.18 -9.44
CA MET A 111 10.64 -5.54 -9.71
C MET A 111 9.73 -4.39 -9.32
N THR A 112 8.88 -3.99 -10.25
CA THR A 112 7.76 -3.08 -10.03
C THR A 112 6.47 -3.84 -10.30
N VAL A 113 5.46 -3.68 -9.45
CA VAL A 113 4.16 -4.28 -9.70
C VAL A 113 3.40 -3.36 -10.64
N VAL A 114 3.04 -3.86 -11.82
CA VAL A 114 2.29 -3.12 -12.84
C VAL A 114 0.98 -3.86 -13.06
N THR A 115 -0.14 -3.14 -13.10
CA THR A 115 -1.41 -3.74 -13.55
C THR A 115 -1.40 -3.91 -15.06
N ASN A 116 -1.65 -5.13 -15.51
CA ASN A 116 -1.87 -5.45 -16.93
C ASN A 116 -3.26 -4.96 -17.39
N ASP A 117 -3.61 -5.23 -18.65
CA ASP A 117 -4.89 -4.85 -19.25
C ASP A 117 -6.11 -5.57 -18.63
N GLU A 118 -5.86 -6.65 -17.89
CA GLU A 118 -6.88 -7.43 -17.16
C GLU A 118 -7.02 -6.98 -15.69
N ASN A 119 -6.37 -5.88 -15.30
CA ASN A 119 -6.26 -5.38 -13.91
C ASN A 119 -5.54 -6.31 -12.93
N ASP A 120 -4.85 -7.33 -13.42
CA ASP A 120 -4.01 -8.20 -12.59
C ASP A 120 -2.68 -7.54 -12.26
N LEU A 121 -2.24 -7.70 -11.01
CA LEU A 121 -0.96 -7.20 -10.50
C LEU A 121 0.18 -8.10 -10.97
N VAL A 122 0.91 -7.68 -12.01
CA VAL A 122 2.04 -8.43 -12.57
C VAL A 122 3.37 -7.85 -12.09
N PRO A 123 4.20 -8.65 -11.39
CA PRO A 123 5.56 -8.26 -11.08
C PRO A 123 6.37 -8.15 -12.38
N THR A 124 6.71 -6.92 -12.77
CA THR A 124 7.44 -6.64 -14.01
C THR A 124 8.82 -6.09 -13.67
N ARG A 125 9.86 -6.64 -14.28
CA ARG A 125 11.21 -6.08 -14.19
C ARG A 125 11.35 -4.96 -15.21
N LEU A 126 11.33 -3.71 -14.74
CA LEU A 126 11.60 -2.57 -15.60
C LEU A 126 13.11 -2.37 -15.68
N VAL A 127 13.68 -2.43 -16.89
CA VAL A 127 15.08 -2.05 -17.12
C VAL A 127 15.12 -0.52 -17.13
N THR A 128 15.50 0.07 -16.00
CA THR A 128 16.02 1.44 -15.98
C THR A 128 17.40 1.41 -16.64
N GLY A 129 17.49 2.00 -17.84
CA GLY A 129 18.77 2.34 -18.45
C GLY A 129 19.49 3.42 -17.67
#